data_AF-A0A924QIA0-F1
#
_entry.id   AF-A0A924QIA0-F1
#
_cell.length_a   1.000
_cell.length_b   1.000
_cell.length_c   1.000
_cell.angle_alpha   90.00
_cell.angle_beta   90.00
_cell.angle_gamma   90.00
#
_symmetry.space_group_name_H-M   'P 1'
#
loop_
_entity.id
_entity.type
_entity.pdbx_description
1 polymer ?
#
loop_
_entity_poly.entity_id
_entity_poly.type
_entity_poly.pdbx_seq_one_letter_code
_entity_poly.pdbx_strand_id
1 'polypeptide(L)'
;MKARKVQRHVLRAILIVGEGLAEVAFLNHLKALYIVRGCGLALTIKNAHGKGASHVVDVAIRQSRNAQFDIKAALLDTDTDWNEKTKAIAKKSKVQVVPCHPCLEAMLLALHGSSVEGLSSASCKQVFIEHFGEPAHERAVYVNNFSAEVLEKARLTSPGLQQLLRLFGPG
;
A
#
# COMPACT_ATOMS: atom_id res chain seq x y z
N MET A 1 -23.50 -37.56 -19.90
CA MET A 1 -23.29 -36.13 -19.58
C MET A 1 -21.88 -35.98 -19.00
N LYS A 2 -20.95 -35.29 -19.69
CA LYS A 2 -19.59 -35.06 -19.16
C LYS A 2 -19.65 -33.91 -18.16
N ALA A 3 -19.30 -34.18 -16.90
CA ALA A 3 -19.14 -33.14 -15.89
C ALA A 3 -18.13 -32.10 -16.38
N ARG A 4 -18.58 -30.86 -16.56
CA ARG A 4 -17.71 -29.73 -16.90
C ARG A 4 -16.75 -29.55 -15.74
N LYS A 5 -15.48 -29.89 -15.95
CA LYS A 5 -14.40 -29.71 -14.97
C LYS A 5 -14.40 -28.21 -14.62
N VAL A 6 -14.86 -27.86 -13.42
CA VAL A 6 -14.78 -26.49 -12.92
C VAL A 6 -13.30 -26.15 -12.87
N GLN A 7 -12.86 -25.36 -13.84
CA GLN A 7 -11.50 -24.88 -13.89
C GLN A 7 -11.34 -23.95 -12.68
N ARG A 8 -10.74 -24.48 -11.61
CA ARG A 8 -10.42 -23.69 -10.42
C ARG A 8 -9.47 -22.60 -10.93
N HIS A 9 -9.97 -21.38 -11.10
CA HIS A 9 -9.11 -20.24 -11.37
C HIS A 9 -8.15 -20.14 -10.18
N VAL A 10 -6.86 -20.41 -10.43
CA VAL A 10 -5.82 -20.23 -9.41
C VAL A 10 -5.76 -18.73 -9.16
N LEU A 11 -6.16 -18.31 -7.97
CA LEU A 11 -6.08 -16.92 -7.57
C LEU A 11 -4.61 -16.54 -7.43
N ARG A 12 -4.22 -15.40 -7.99
CA ARG A 12 -2.91 -14.81 -7.74
C ARG A 12 -2.90 -14.27 -6.31
N ALA A 13 -2.12 -14.89 -5.44
CA ALA A 13 -2.02 -14.55 -4.03
C ALA A 13 -1.00 -13.42 -3.81
N ILE A 14 -1.44 -12.32 -3.20
CA ILE A 14 -0.63 -11.13 -2.97
C ILE A 14 -0.60 -10.83 -1.48
N LEU A 15 0.60 -10.65 -0.93
CA LEU A 15 0.83 -10.12 0.42
C LEU A 15 1.28 -8.66 0.32
N ILE A 16 0.62 -7.77 1.04
CA ILE A 16 1.12 -6.40 1.25
C ILE A 16 1.24 -6.14 2.74
N VAL A 17 2.39 -5.67 3.18
CA VAL A 17 2.64 -5.25 4.56
C VAL A 17 2.69 -3.72 4.60
N GLY A 18 1.81 -3.12 5.40
CA GLY A 18 1.88 -1.70 5.74
C GLY A 18 2.66 -1.48 7.03
N GLU A 19 3.29 -0.32 7.18
CA GLU A 19 4.07 0.02 8.36
C GLU A 19 3.24 0.05 9.64
N GLY A 20 2.13 0.79 9.65
CA GLY A 20 1.26 1.00 10.79
C GLY A 20 -0.23 0.96 10.42
N LEU A 21 -1.04 1.65 11.23
CA LEU A 21 -2.49 1.67 11.07
C LEU A 21 -2.95 2.46 9.84
N ALA A 22 -2.26 3.57 9.52
CA ALA A 22 -2.62 4.41 8.38
C ALA A 22 -2.44 3.68 7.04
N GLU A 23 -1.31 3.00 6.86
CA GLU A 23 -1.02 2.21 5.66
C GLU A 23 -2.03 1.07 5.51
N VAL A 24 -2.36 0.39 6.61
CA VAL A 24 -3.36 -0.69 6.60
C VAL A 24 -4.76 -0.16 6.27
N ALA A 25 -5.15 1.00 6.79
CA ALA A 25 -6.42 1.64 6.47
C ALA A 25 -6.50 1.99 4.97
N PHE A 26 -5.45 2.62 4.43
CA PHE A 26 -5.35 2.94 3.01
C PHE A 26 -5.39 1.69 2.12
N LEU A 27 -4.60 0.67 2.44
CA LEU A 27 -4.57 -0.59 1.67
C LEU A 27 -5.94 -1.29 1.68
N ASN A 28 -6.67 -1.26 2.80
CA ASN A 28 -8.02 -1.82 2.87
C ASN A 28 -9.03 -1.01 2.06
N HIS A 29 -8.86 0.30 1.98
CA HIS A 29 -9.66 1.15 1.11
C HIS A 29 -9.43 0.81 -0.37
N LEU A 30 -8.16 0.73 -0.80
CA LEU A 30 -7.82 0.28 -2.16
C LEU A 30 -8.37 -1.12 -2.44
N LYS A 31 -8.28 -2.03 -1.47
CA LYS A 31 -8.85 -3.38 -1.59
C LYS A 31 -10.35 -3.33 -1.84
N ALA A 32 -11.08 -2.47 -1.13
CA ALA A 32 -12.53 -2.32 -1.30
C ALA A 32 -12.91 -1.74 -2.68
N LEU A 33 -12.09 -0.84 -3.23
CA LEU A 33 -12.33 -0.23 -4.54
C LEU A 33 -11.99 -1.17 -5.71
N TYR A 34 -10.87 -1.88 -5.62
CA TYR A 34 -10.28 -2.57 -6.78
C TYR A 34 -10.42 -4.09 -6.76
N ILE A 35 -10.60 -4.72 -5.59
CA ILE A 35 -10.71 -6.19 -5.49
C ILE A 35 -12.17 -6.62 -5.46
N VAL A 36 -12.71 -6.88 -6.65
CA VAL A 36 -14.06 -7.43 -6.84
C VAL A 36 -14.07 -8.96 -6.82
N ARG A 37 -15.22 -9.57 -6.50
CA ARG A 37 -15.36 -11.03 -6.51
C ARG A 37 -15.04 -11.59 -7.90
N GLY A 38 -14.21 -12.63 -7.96
CA GLY A 38 -13.86 -13.29 -9.22
C GLY A 38 -12.78 -12.58 -10.04
N CYS A 39 -12.16 -11.49 -9.55
CA CYS A 39 -11.09 -10.78 -10.28
C CYS A 39 -9.76 -11.57 -10.40
N GLY A 40 -9.71 -12.80 -9.88
CA GLY A 40 -8.51 -13.65 -9.94
C GLY A 40 -7.42 -13.28 -8.94
N LEU A 41 -7.66 -12.36 -8.00
CA LEU A 41 -6.69 -11.95 -6.99
C LEU A 41 -7.13 -12.37 -5.58
N ALA A 42 -6.17 -12.79 -4.76
CA ALA A 42 -6.34 -13.01 -3.33
C ALA A 42 -5.37 -12.11 -2.55
N LEU A 43 -5.87 -10.97 -2.06
CA LEU A 43 -5.07 -9.97 -1.36
C LEU A 43 -5.09 -10.14 0.16
N THR A 44 -3.91 -10.34 0.74
CA THR A 44 -3.66 -10.36 2.19
C THR A 44 -2.92 -9.11 2.61
N ILE A 45 -3.48 -8.37 3.57
CA ILE A 45 -2.87 -7.16 4.15
C ILE A 45 -2.42 -7.49 5.58
N LYS A 46 -1.21 -7.06 5.95
CA LYS A 46 -0.64 -7.21 7.30
C LYS A 46 -0.10 -5.88 7.79
N ASN A 47 -0.08 -5.72 9.11
CA ASN A 47 0.52 -4.58 9.80
C ASN A 47 1.90 -5.00 10.32
N ALA A 48 2.93 -4.16 10.12
CA ALA A 48 4.25 -4.36 10.72
C ALA A 48 4.35 -3.85 12.16
N HIS A 49 3.36 -3.06 12.61
CA HIS A 49 3.30 -2.44 13.93
C HIS A 49 4.43 -1.43 14.17
N GLY A 50 4.71 -0.61 13.15
CA GLY A 50 5.71 0.47 13.14
C GLY A 50 7.14 -0.04 13.01
N LYS A 51 8.08 0.74 13.56
CA LYS A 51 9.54 0.45 13.65
C LYS A 51 10.32 0.64 12.34
N GLY A 52 9.81 1.45 11.41
CA GLY A 52 10.55 1.90 10.24
C GLY A 52 10.67 0.87 9.12
N ALA A 53 11.17 1.34 7.98
CA ALA A 53 11.18 0.60 6.72
C ALA A 53 11.85 -0.78 6.77
N SER A 54 12.96 -0.90 7.52
CA SER A 54 13.66 -2.18 7.66
C SER A 54 12.78 -3.24 8.31
N HIS A 55 11.99 -2.86 9.32
CA HIS A 55 11.09 -3.78 9.99
C HIS A 55 9.95 -4.23 9.07
N VAL A 56 9.36 -3.32 8.29
CA VAL A 56 8.29 -3.66 7.34
C VAL A 56 8.75 -4.70 6.32
N VAL A 57 9.96 -4.51 5.76
CA VAL A 57 10.58 -5.48 4.83
C VAL A 57 10.78 -6.84 5.51
N ASP A 58 11.31 -6.86 6.73
CA ASP A 58 11.50 -8.10 7.50
C ASP A 58 10.19 -8.84 7.77
N VAL A 59 9.12 -8.11 8.14
CA VAL A 59 7.79 -8.67 8.34
C VAL A 59 7.26 -9.26 7.04
N ALA A 60 7.38 -8.57 5.91
CA ALA A 60 6.99 -9.09 4.59
C ALA A 60 7.72 -10.39 4.25
N ILE A 61 9.02 -10.46 4.54
CA ILE A 61 9.82 -11.69 4.35
C ILE A 61 9.30 -12.82 5.23
N ARG A 62 9.12 -12.59 6.53
CA ARG A 62 8.68 -13.61 7.49
C ARG A 62 7.28 -14.12 7.17
N GLN A 63 6.32 -13.22 6.93
CA GLN A 63 4.94 -13.57 6.61
C GLN A 63 4.84 -14.34 5.29
N SER A 64 5.71 -14.04 4.31
CA SER A 64 5.76 -14.79 3.06
C SER A 64 6.25 -16.24 3.17
N ARG A 65 6.80 -16.65 4.32
CA ARG A 65 7.21 -18.05 4.55
C ARG A 65 6.06 -18.92 5.07
N ASN A 66 5.02 -18.30 5.63
CA ASN A 66 3.91 -19.00 6.26
C ASN A 66 2.82 -19.42 5.25
N ALA A 67 2.84 -18.87 4.04
CA ALA A 67 1.92 -19.22 2.96
C ALA A 67 2.57 -18.97 1.60
N GLN A 68 2.07 -19.63 0.55
CA GLN A 68 2.52 -19.38 -0.81
C GLN A 68 1.85 -18.11 -1.35
N PHE A 69 2.66 -17.05 -1.52
CA PHE A 69 2.26 -15.83 -2.21
C PHE A 69 3.02 -15.70 -3.52
N ASP A 70 2.33 -15.30 -4.59
CA ASP A 70 2.94 -14.99 -5.89
C ASP A 70 3.67 -13.65 -5.86
N ILE A 71 3.13 -12.68 -5.10
CA ILE A 71 3.74 -11.37 -4.86
C ILE A 71 3.77 -11.10 -3.36
N LYS A 72 4.88 -10.51 -2.91
CA LYS A 72 4.96 -9.85 -1.62
C LYS A 72 5.46 -8.41 -1.79
N ALA A 73 4.81 -7.48 -1.11
CA ALA A 73 5.11 -6.07 -1.17
C ALA A 73 5.11 -5.43 0.22
N ALA A 74 5.75 -4.28 0.31
CA ALA A 74 5.80 -3.44 1.50
C ALA A 74 5.46 -1.99 1.13
N LEU A 75 4.48 -1.41 1.82
CA LEU A 75 4.16 0.01 1.81
C LEU A 75 4.76 0.61 3.09
N LEU A 76 5.73 1.51 2.95
CA LEU A 76 6.53 2.02 4.06
C LEU A 76 6.88 3.49 3.88
N ASP A 77 7.14 4.16 5.00
CA ASP A 77 7.67 5.52 5.02
C ASP A 77 9.17 5.50 4.76
N THR A 78 9.70 6.60 4.23
CA THR A 78 11.13 6.70 3.89
C THR A 78 11.94 7.55 4.85
N ASP A 79 11.29 8.14 5.85
CA ASP A 79 11.93 8.96 6.88
C ASP A 79 12.78 8.14 7.87
N THR A 80 12.49 6.84 8.03
CA THR A 80 13.10 5.96 9.03
C THR A 80 13.55 4.64 8.41
N ASP A 81 14.82 4.28 8.62
CA ASP A 81 15.43 2.98 8.23
C ASP A 81 15.37 2.60 6.74
N TRP A 82 15.08 3.56 5.84
CA TRP A 82 15.09 3.35 4.40
C TRP A 82 16.45 3.65 3.76
N ASN A 83 17.44 2.80 4.06
CA ASN A 83 18.82 2.91 3.58
C ASN A 83 19.20 1.82 2.54
N GLU A 84 20.41 1.89 1.99
CA GLU A 84 20.90 0.94 0.96
C GLU A 84 20.91 -0.52 1.43
N LYS A 85 21.16 -0.77 2.72
CA LYS A 85 21.07 -2.12 3.29
C LYS A 85 19.64 -2.64 3.23
N THR A 86 18.66 -1.83 3.65
CA THR A 86 17.23 -2.19 3.57
C THR A 86 16.79 -2.44 2.13
N LYS A 87 17.19 -1.57 1.18
CA LYS A 87 16.93 -1.74 -0.26
C LYS A 87 17.52 -3.05 -0.80
N ALA A 88 18.76 -3.37 -0.43
CA ALA A 88 19.42 -4.60 -0.85
C ALA A 88 18.72 -5.85 -0.31
N ILE A 89 18.28 -5.83 0.96
CA ILE A 89 17.52 -6.93 1.58
C ILE A 89 16.17 -7.13 0.88
N ALA A 90 15.43 -6.05 0.62
CA ALA A 90 14.16 -6.11 -0.08
C ALA A 90 14.32 -6.71 -1.48
N LYS A 91 15.31 -6.22 -2.25
CA LYS A 91 15.63 -6.72 -3.59
C LYS A 91 16.03 -8.19 -3.58
N LYS A 92 16.98 -8.59 -2.73
CA LYS A 92 17.43 -9.99 -2.60
C LYS A 92 16.28 -10.93 -2.24
N SER A 93 15.35 -10.44 -1.42
CA SER A 93 14.21 -11.21 -0.96
C SER A 93 13.00 -11.15 -1.89
N LYS A 94 13.07 -10.40 -3.01
CA LYS A 94 11.96 -10.17 -3.95
C LYS A 94 10.73 -9.54 -3.28
N VAL A 95 10.94 -8.60 -2.36
CA VAL A 95 9.89 -7.74 -1.80
C VAL A 95 9.75 -6.51 -2.69
N GLN A 96 8.57 -6.29 -3.25
CA GLN A 96 8.27 -5.07 -4.00
C GLN A 96 8.01 -3.93 -3.01
N VAL A 97 8.85 -2.91 -2.98
CA VAL A 97 8.67 -1.79 -2.06
C VAL A 97 7.95 -0.65 -2.77
N VAL A 98 6.90 -0.15 -2.14
CA VAL A 98 6.21 1.08 -2.47
C VAL A 98 6.60 2.12 -1.41
N PRO A 99 7.57 3.01 -1.71
CA PRO A 99 8.04 4.00 -0.75
C PRO A 99 7.10 5.22 -0.71
N CYS A 100 6.77 5.70 0.49
CA CYS A 100 6.10 6.96 0.73
C CYS A 100 7.11 8.00 1.22
N HIS A 101 7.25 9.13 0.52
CA HIS A 101 8.24 10.15 0.87
C HIS A 101 7.60 11.49 1.29
N PRO A 102 7.99 12.04 2.46
CA PRO A 102 8.71 11.36 3.56
C PRO A 102 7.87 10.27 4.25
N CYS A 103 6.54 10.38 4.20
CA CYS A 103 5.58 9.47 4.82
C CYS A 103 4.30 9.29 3.98
N LEU A 104 3.40 8.40 4.40
CA LEU A 104 2.11 8.15 3.75
C LEU A 104 1.26 9.42 3.63
N GLU A 105 1.15 10.22 4.68
CA GLU A 105 0.34 11.44 4.67
C GLU A 105 0.81 12.43 3.59
N ALA A 106 2.12 12.54 3.40
CA ALA A 106 2.70 13.37 2.34
C ALA A 106 2.29 12.88 0.94
N MET A 107 2.34 11.57 0.72
CA MET A 107 1.86 10.99 -0.54
C MET A 107 0.38 11.30 -0.76
N LEU A 108 -0.46 11.08 0.25
CA LEU A 108 -1.92 11.28 0.16
C LEU A 108 -2.31 12.75 -0.06
N LEU A 109 -1.62 13.70 0.60
CA LEU A 109 -1.74 15.13 0.36
C LEU A 109 -1.39 15.48 -1.09
N ALA A 110 -0.28 14.95 -1.61
CA ALA A 110 0.15 15.18 -2.98
C ALA A 110 -0.87 14.64 -4.02
N LEU A 111 -1.61 13.56 -3.72
CA LEU A 111 -2.68 13.07 -4.60
C LEU A 111 -3.83 14.09 -4.76
N HIS A 112 -4.01 14.98 -3.79
CA HIS A 112 -4.98 16.08 -3.82
C HIS A 112 -4.37 17.40 -4.33
N GLY A 113 -3.13 17.38 -4.83
CA GLY A 113 -2.44 18.56 -5.34
C GLY A 113 -1.87 19.48 -4.26
N SER A 114 -1.86 19.07 -3.00
CA SER A 114 -1.22 19.82 -1.92
C SER A 114 0.30 19.78 -2.05
N SER A 115 0.97 20.91 -1.87
CA SER A 115 2.43 20.96 -1.77
C SER A 115 2.89 20.38 -0.43
N VAL A 116 3.85 19.46 -0.48
CA VAL A 116 4.45 18.81 0.70
C VAL A 116 5.95 19.05 0.78
N GLU A 117 6.49 19.96 -0.04
CA GLU A 117 7.91 20.26 -0.10
C GLU A 117 8.41 20.86 1.22
N GLY A 118 9.51 20.30 1.74
CA GLY A 118 10.13 20.74 3.00
C GLY A 118 9.39 20.34 4.28
N LEU A 119 8.25 19.65 4.19
CA LEU A 119 7.53 19.19 5.37
C LEU A 119 8.19 17.96 6.00
N SER A 120 8.28 17.95 7.33
CA SER A 120 8.59 16.74 8.10
C SER A 120 7.40 15.78 8.12
N SER A 121 7.60 14.50 8.45
CA SER A 121 6.51 13.55 8.62
C SER A 121 5.51 13.98 9.71
N ALA A 122 5.98 14.61 10.78
CA ALA A 122 5.11 15.16 11.82
C ALA A 122 4.26 16.34 11.28
N SER A 123 4.86 17.22 10.49
CA SER A 123 4.15 18.32 9.84
C SER A 123 3.13 17.80 8.83
N CYS A 124 3.46 16.76 8.06
CA CYS A 124 2.53 16.14 7.11
C CYS A 124 1.29 15.59 7.81
N LYS A 125 1.43 14.99 9.00
CA LYS A 125 0.29 14.51 9.80
C LYS A 125 -0.63 15.64 10.23
N GLN A 126 -0.06 16.75 10.69
CA GLN A 126 -0.83 17.92 11.08
C GLN A 126 -1.58 18.51 9.88
N VAL A 127 -0.88 18.75 8.77
CA VAL A 127 -1.49 19.27 7.52
C VAL A 127 -2.55 18.32 6.97
N PHE A 128 -2.36 17.01 7.09
CA PHE A 128 -3.34 16.02 6.67
C PHE A 128 -4.64 16.15 7.45
N ILE A 129 -4.57 16.28 8.79
CA ILE A 129 -5.75 16.47 9.62
C ILE A 129 -6.43 17.80 9.30
N GLU A 130 -5.67 18.87 9.09
CA GLU A 130 -6.22 20.18 8.70
C GLU A 130 -6.94 20.12 7.35
N HIS A 131 -6.42 19.34 6.40
CA HIS A 131 -6.98 19.22 5.06
C HIS A 131 -8.19 18.27 4.98
N PHE A 132 -8.15 17.14 5.68
CA PHE A 132 -9.17 16.08 5.58
C PHE A 132 -10.08 15.94 6.81
N GLY A 133 -9.82 16.70 7.87
CA GLY A 133 -10.59 16.73 9.12
C GLY A 133 -10.30 15.61 10.11
N GLU A 134 -9.58 14.55 9.69
CA GLU A 134 -9.37 13.33 10.46
C GLU A 134 -7.98 12.72 10.12
N PRO A 135 -7.37 11.92 11.01
CA PRO A 135 -6.05 11.34 10.75
C PRO A 135 -6.11 10.17 9.74
N ALA A 136 -4.98 9.88 9.10
CA ALA A 136 -4.90 8.88 8.02
C ALA A 136 -5.18 7.42 8.46
N HIS A 137 -5.29 7.10 9.75
CA HIS A 137 -5.74 5.78 10.18
C HIS A 137 -7.26 5.65 10.24
N GLU A 138 -8.00 6.76 10.09
CA GLU A 138 -9.45 6.74 10.10
C GLU A 138 -10.02 6.34 8.74
N ARG A 139 -10.93 5.37 8.77
CA ARG A 139 -11.58 4.85 7.57
C ARG A 139 -12.38 5.93 6.84
N ALA A 140 -13.00 6.84 7.59
CA ALA A 140 -13.89 7.86 7.04
C ALA A 140 -13.18 8.79 6.05
N VAL A 141 -11.91 9.12 6.31
CA VAL A 141 -11.08 9.96 5.41
C VAL A 141 -11.03 9.38 4.01
N TYR A 142 -10.79 8.08 3.91
CA TYR A 142 -10.65 7.41 2.61
C TYR A 142 -11.96 7.32 1.85
N VAL A 143 -13.05 6.97 2.55
CA VAL A 143 -14.39 6.89 1.94
C VAL A 143 -14.82 8.24 1.39
N ASN A 144 -14.52 9.33 2.10
CA ASN A 144 -14.99 10.67 1.75
C ASN A 144 -14.12 11.36 0.69
N ASN A 145 -12.80 11.10 0.67
CA ASN A 145 -11.86 11.90 -0.12
C ASN A 145 -11.12 11.12 -1.22
N PHE A 146 -11.02 9.79 -1.12
CA PHE A 146 -10.15 9.00 -2.01
C PHE A 146 -10.95 8.05 -2.92
N SER A 147 -11.90 8.59 -3.69
CA SER A 147 -12.67 7.77 -4.64
C SER A 147 -11.79 7.12 -5.71
N ALA A 148 -12.30 6.09 -6.39
CA ALA A 148 -11.59 5.48 -7.52
C ALA A 148 -11.23 6.52 -8.58
N GLU A 149 -12.12 7.47 -8.89
CA GLU A 149 -11.85 8.55 -9.84
C GLU A 149 -10.66 9.43 -9.43
N VAL A 150 -10.61 9.83 -8.14
CA VAL A 150 -9.50 10.62 -7.60
C VAL A 150 -8.18 9.87 -7.72
N LEU A 151 -8.17 8.58 -7.35
CA LEU A 151 -6.98 7.73 -7.40
C LEU A 151 -6.53 7.45 -8.85
N GLU A 152 -7.45 7.18 -9.76
CA GLU A 152 -7.17 6.96 -11.18
C GLU A 152 -6.61 8.21 -11.87
N LYS A 153 -7.07 9.40 -11.48
CA LYS A 153 -6.49 10.65 -11.96
C LYS A 153 -5.10 10.87 -11.38
N ALA A 154 -4.94 10.70 -10.07
CA ALA A 154 -3.69 10.96 -9.37
C ALA A 154 -2.56 9.97 -9.72
N ARG A 155 -2.87 8.72 -10.12
CA ARG A 155 -1.85 7.72 -10.47
C ARG A 155 -1.02 8.12 -11.69
N LEU A 156 -1.51 9.03 -12.54
CA LEU A 156 -0.80 9.51 -13.71
C LEU A 156 0.40 10.38 -13.35
N THR A 157 0.36 11.03 -12.19
CA THR A 157 1.39 11.95 -11.70
C THR A 157 2.09 11.43 -10.44
N SER A 158 1.64 10.32 -9.87
CA SER A 158 2.23 9.69 -8.68
C SER A 158 2.78 8.29 -9.00
N PRO A 159 4.09 8.15 -9.22
CA PRO A 159 4.72 6.85 -9.46
C PRO A 159 4.49 5.85 -8.33
N GLY A 160 4.47 6.31 -7.07
CA GLY A 160 4.19 5.48 -5.91
C GLY A 160 2.78 4.90 -5.92
N LEU A 161 1.77 5.74 -6.20
CA LEU A 161 0.39 5.26 -6.37
C LEU A 161 0.26 4.32 -7.57
N GLN A 162 0.89 4.66 -8.71
CA GLN A 162 0.86 3.81 -9.89
C GLN A 162 1.44 2.42 -9.62
N GLN A 163 2.57 2.35 -8.91
CA GLN A 163 3.19 1.09 -8.50
C GLN A 163 2.27 0.30 -7.57
N LEU A 164 1.64 0.98 -6.60
CA LEU A 164 0.72 0.36 -5.67
C LEU A 164 -0.51 -0.22 -6.37
N LEU A 165 -1.18 0.54 -7.25
CA LEU A 165 -2.39 0.10 -7.94
C LEU A 165 -2.16 -1.10 -8.87
N ARG A 166 -0.95 -1.26 -9.44
CA ARG A 166 -0.58 -2.47 -10.20
C ARG A 166 -0.65 -3.76 -9.36
N LEU A 167 -0.58 -3.67 -8.03
CA LEU A 167 -0.77 -4.81 -7.14
C LEU A 167 -2.24 -5.19 -6.96
N PHE A 168 -3.17 -4.29 -7.25
CA PHE A 168 -4.61 -4.49 -7.07
C PHE A 168 -5.33 -4.91 -8.36
N GLY A 169 -4.63 -4.93 -9.51
CA GLY A 169 -5.18 -5.40 -10.79
C GLY A 169 -4.50 -4.72 -11.98
N PRO A 170 -4.81 -5.16 -13.21
CA PRO A 170 -4.46 -4.39 -14.40
C PRO A 170 -5.32 -3.12 -14.41
N GLY A 171 -4.75 -2.01 -13.92
CA GLY A 171 -5.27 -0.68 -14.20
C GLY A 171 -4.86 -0.20 -15.58
#